data_AF-A0A1A8MY16-F1
#
_entry.id   AF-A0A1A8MY16-F1
#
_cell.length_a   1.000
_cell.length_b   1.000
_cell.length_c   1.000
_cell.angle_alpha   90.00
_cell.angle_beta   90.00
_cell.angle_gamma   90.00
#
_symmetry.space_group_name_H-M   'P 1'
#
loop_
_entity.id
_entity.type
_entity.pdbx_description
1 polymer ?
#
loop_
_entity_poly.entity_id
_entity_poly.type
_entity_poly.pdbx_seq_one_letter_code
_entity_poly.pdbx_strand_id
1 'polypeptide(L)'
;AHCFQDSDAIKYSDVRAWRAYMGMRVMIKGNHGASTRLIRRILLHPQYDQFTSDYDIALLELSSPVFFNDLVQPVCVPAASHTFITGTSCYVT
;
A
#
# COMPACT_ATOMS: atom_id res chain seq x y z
N ALA A 1 -8.45 -2.02 -1.33
CA ALA A 1 -9.56 -1.07 -1.09
C ALA A 1 -10.12 -1.19 0.31
N HIS A 2 -10.40 -2.41 0.79
CA HIS A 2 -11.03 -2.65 2.09
C HIS A 2 -10.33 -1.97 3.27
N CYS A 3 -8.99 -1.84 3.24
CA CYS A 3 -8.22 -1.20 4.33
C CYS A 3 -8.58 0.27 4.55
N PHE A 4 -9.11 0.96 3.53
CA PHE A 4 -9.36 2.40 3.55
C PHE A 4 -10.85 2.74 3.45
N GLN A 5 -11.72 1.77 3.72
CA GLN A 5 -13.16 1.96 3.74
C GLN A 5 -13.62 2.38 5.14
N ASP A 6 -14.46 3.40 5.22
CA ASP A 6 -14.97 3.91 6.50
C ASP A 6 -15.82 2.87 7.22
N SER A 7 -15.68 2.82 8.54
CA SER A 7 -16.60 2.12 9.44
C SER A 7 -17.44 3.13 10.23
N ASP A 8 -18.45 2.65 10.95
CA ASP A 8 -19.32 3.49 11.78
C ASP A 8 -18.55 4.30 12.83
N ALA A 9 -17.39 3.80 13.27
CA ALA A 9 -16.58 4.42 14.31
C ALA A 9 -15.33 5.15 13.78
N ILE A 10 -14.81 4.76 12.62
CA ILE A 10 -13.49 5.19 12.15
C ILE A 10 -13.53 5.54 10.67
N LYS A 11 -13.06 6.75 10.36
CA LYS A 11 -12.93 7.25 8.99
C LYS A 11 -11.60 6.84 8.37
N TYR A 12 -11.48 5.58 7.93
CA TYR A 12 -10.26 5.06 7.29
C TYR A 12 -9.96 5.72 5.94
N SER A 13 -10.91 6.41 5.32
CA SER A 13 -10.71 7.22 4.12
C SER A 13 -9.97 8.55 4.38
N ASP A 14 -9.83 8.97 5.66
CA ASP A 14 -9.12 10.19 6.02
C ASP A 14 -7.61 9.99 5.92
N VAL A 15 -6.97 10.69 4.99
CA VAL A 15 -5.52 10.64 4.76
C VAL A 15 -4.69 10.96 6.00
N ARG A 16 -5.25 11.73 6.96
CA ARG A 16 -4.57 12.10 8.21
C ARG A 16 -4.47 10.94 9.20
N ALA A 17 -5.27 9.90 9.04
CA ALA A 17 -5.19 8.68 9.83
C ALA A 17 -3.99 7.80 9.44
N TRP A 18 -3.34 8.08 8.30
CA TRP A 18 -2.33 7.20 7.72
C TRP A 18 -0.94 7.81 7.64
N ARG A 19 0.06 6.95 7.82
CA ARG A 19 1.47 7.26 7.57
C ARG A 19 2.12 6.03 6.94
N ALA A 20 2.82 6.24 5.83
CA ALA A 20 3.60 5.19 5.18
C ALA A 20 4.99 5.10 5.82
N TYR A 21 5.45 3.87 6.04
CA TYR A 21 6.80 3.53 6.48
C TYR A 21 7.45 2.65 5.42
N MET A 22 8.68 2.97 5.01
CA MET A 22 9.42 2.25 3.98
C MET A 22 10.80 1.86 4.52
N GLY A 23 11.33 0.70 4.11
CA GLY A 23 12.64 0.19 4.53
C GLY A 23 12.68 -0.30 5.98
N MET A 24 11.53 -0.65 6.55
CA MET A 24 11.40 -1.03 7.95
C MET A 24 11.51 -2.55 8.12
N ARG A 25 12.57 -3.02 8.79
CA ARG A 25 12.77 -4.45 9.08
C ARG A 25 12.17 -4.91 10.41
N VAL A 26 12.07 -4.01 11.38
CA VAL A 26 11.55 -4.30 12.72
C VAL A 26 10.51 -3.24 13.09
N MET A 27 9.36 -3.69 13.60
CA MET A 27 8.23 -2.83 14.00
C MET A 27 8.44 -2.16 15.37
N ILE A 28 9.53 -1.43 15.52
CA ILE A 28 9.86 -0.68 16.74
C ILE A 28 9.82 0.83 16.49
N LYS A 29 9.41 1.57 17.51
CA LYS A 29 9.37 3.04 17.51
C LYS A 29 10.81 3.57 17.44
N GLY A 30 11.10 4.46 16.49
CA GLY A 30 12.43 5.08 16.33
C GLY A 30 13.41 4.33 15.44
N ASN A 31 12.95 3.43 14.57
CA ASN A 31 13.81 2.73 13.62
C ASN A 31 14.48 3.72 12.63
N HIS A 32 15.79 3.97 12.83
CA HIS A 32 16.58 4.93 12.06
C HIS A 32 16.72 4.59 10.57
N GLY A 33 16.42 3.35 10.16
CA GLY A 33 16.44 2.93 8.74
C GLY A 33 15.14 3.18 7.98
N ALA A 34 14.04 3.50 8.67
CA ALA A 34 12.73 3.65 8.05
C ALA A 34 12.52 5.08 7.53
N SER A 35 12.20 5.23 6.25
CA SER A 35 11.68 6.50 5.72
C SER A 35 10.19 6.59 6.00
N THR A 36 9.70 7.78 6.38
CA THR A 36 8.28 7.99 6.65
C THR A 36 7.69 9.07 5.76
N ARG A 37 6.45 8.88 5.32
CA ARG A 37 5.71 9.87 4.51
C ARG A 37 4.26 9.94 4.95
N LEU A 38 3.70 11.15 4.93
CA LEU A 38 2.26 11.32 5.07
C LEU A 38 1.57 10.93 3.76
N ILE A 39 0.27 10.63 3.84
CA ILE A 39 -0.55 10.35 2.67
C ILE A 39 -1.19 11.65 2.19
N ARG A 40 -1.06 11.94 0.89
CA ARG A 40 -1.69 13.07 0.21
C ARG A 40 -3.10 12.72 -0.25
N ARG A 41 -3.26 11.52 -0.81
CA ARG A 41 -4.50 11.05 -1.42
C ARG A 41 -4.62 9.54 -1.30
N ILE A 42 -5.85 9.07 -1.05
CA ILE A 42 -6.23 7.67 -1.15
C ILE A 42 -7.20 7.55 -2.33
N LEU A 43 -6.94 6.59 -3.22
CA LEU A 43 -7.71 6.32 -4.42
C LEU A 43 -8.21 4.88 -4.37
N LEU A 44 -9.49 4.70 -4.05
CA LEU A 44 -10.13 3.39 -4.13
C LEU A 44 -10.45 3.04 -5.59
N HIS A 45 -10.40 1.76 -5.93
CA HIS A 45 -10.91 1.32 -7.22
C HIS A 45 -12.40 1.67 -7.32
N PRO A 46 -12.87 2.33 -8.41
CA PRO A 46 -14.24 2.81 -8.51
C PRO A 46 -15.29 1.69 -8.54
N GLN A 47 -14.89 0.46 -8.85
CA GLN A 47 -15.75 -0.73 -8.88
C GLN A 47 -15.58 -1.65 -7.66
N TYR A 48 -14.86 -1.21 -6.63
CA TYR A 48 -14.69 -2.03 -5.42
C TYR A 48 -16.04 -2.33 -4.77
N ASP A 49 -16.27 -3.61 -4.46
CA ASP A 49 -17.45 -4.11 -3.77
C ASP A 49 -17.05 -4.78 -2.45
N GLN A 50 -17.53 -4.23 -1.34
CA GLN A 50 -17.21 -4.73 0.00
C GLN A 50 -17.80 -6.11 0.32
N PHE A 51 -18.89 -6.52 -0.34
CA PHE A 51 -19.58 -7.76 -0.03
C PHE A 51 -18.93 -8.95 -0.74
N THR A 52 -18.45 -8.72 -1.97
CA THR A 52 -17.78 -9.73 -2.78
C THR A 52 -16.25 -9.66 -2.68
N SER A 53 -15.72 -8.54 -2.16
CA SER A 53 -14.29 -8.17 -2.23
C SER A 53 -13.78 -8.04 -3.67
N ASP A 54 -14.67 -7.86 -4.65
CA ASP A 54 -14.26 -7.65 -6.04
C ASP A 54 -13.60 -6.28 -6.19
N TYR A 55 -12.58 -6.19 -7.06
CA TYR A 55 -11.70 -5.04 -7.24
C TYR A 55 -11.07 -4.49 -5.94
N ASP A 56 -10.64 -5.35 -5.02
CA ASP A 56 -10.00 -4.95 -3.76
C ASP A 56 -8.56 -4.40 -3.93
N ILE A 57 -8.45 -3.22 -4.56
CA ILE A 57 -7.18 -2.52 -4.81
C ILE A 57 -7.34 -1.02 -4.54
N ALA A 58 -6.28 -0.36 -4.06
CA ALA A 58 -6.25 1.08 -3.85
C ALA A 58 -4.85 1.63 -4.16
N LEU A 59 -4.79 2.89 -4.58
CA LEU A 59 -3.54 3.62 -4.76
C LEU A 59 -3.41 4.68 -3.67
N LEU A 60 -2.22 4.77 -3.08
CA LEU A 60 -1.89 5.78 -2.08
C LEU A 60 -0.84 6.71 -2.67
N GLU A 61 -1.14 8.00 -2.64
CA GLU A 61 -0.20 9.01 -3.05
C GLU A 61 0.50 9.61 -1.84
N LEU A 62 1.83 9.62 -1.86
CA LEU A 62 2.64 10.18 -0.78
C LEU A 62 2.64 11.71 -0.84
N SER A 63 2.76 12.35 0.33
CA SER A 63 2.87 13.81 0.45
C SER A 63 4.15 14.37 -0.19
N SER A 64 5.19 13.56 -0.27
CA SER A 64 6.44 13.89 -0.96
C SER A 64 7.13 12.60 -1.42
N PRO A 65 8.00 12.67 -2.46
CA PRO A 65 8.74 11.52 -2.94
C PRO A 65 9.60 10.86 -1.85
N VAL A 66 9.83 9.56 -1.99
CA VAL A 66 10.83 8.83 -1.21
C VAL A 66 12.10 8.67 -2.04
N PHE A 67 13.26 8.73 -1.39
CA PHE A 67 14.54 8.47 -2.04
C PHE A 67 14.83 6.97 -2.02
N PHE A 68 15.25 6.43 -3.15
CA PHE A 68 15.66 5.04 -3.24
C PHE A 68 17.05 4.84 -2.63
N ASN A 69 17.21 3.72 -1.94
CA ASN A 69 18.46 3.29 -1.31
C ASN A 69 18.41 1.76 -1.10
N ASP A 70 19.40 1.20 -0.40
CA ASP A 70 19.49 -0.25 -0.17
C ASP A 70 18.28 -0.86 0.58
N LEU A 71 17.50 -0.03 1.28
CA LEU A 71 16.33 -0.43 2.06
C LEU A 71 15.00 -0.07 1.39
N VAL A 72 14.99 0.87 0.44
CA VAL A 72 13.79 1.37 -0.22
C VAL A 72 13.97 1.27 -1.73
N GLN A 73 13.31 0.28 -2.33
CA GLN A 73 13.25 0.07 -3.77
C GLN A 73 11.79 -0.22 -4.19
N PRO A 74 11.37 0.21 -5.39
CA PRO A 74 10.06 -0.14 -5.92
C PRO A 74 10.02 -1.59 -6.39
N VAL A 75 8.81 -2.17 -6.43
CA VAL A 75 8.55 -3.43 -7.13
C VAL A 75 8.11 -3.14 -8.57
N CYS A 76 8.40 -4.07 -9.48
CA CYS A 76 7.89 -4.00 -10.85
C CYS A 76 6.38 -4.27 -10.89
N VAL A 77 5.66 -3.53 -11.74
CA VAL A 77 4.26 -3.84 -12.08
C VAL A 77 4.25 -4.63 -13.39
N PRO A 78 3.63 -5.82 -13.43
CA PRO A 78 3.57 -6.62 -14.65
C PRO A 78 2.74 -5.91 -15.73
N ALA A 79 3.06 -6.16 -17.00
CA ALA A 79 2.20 -5.75 -18.11
C ALA A 79 0.84 -6.46 -18.03
N ALA A 80 -0.22 -5.83 -18.55
CA ALA A 80 -1.57 -6.42 -18.54
C ALA A 80 -1.67 -7.77 -19.28
N SER A 81 -0.77 -8.03 -20.23
CA SER A 81 -0.67 -9.29 -20.97
C SER A 81 0.20 -10.35 -20.28
N HIS A 82 0.86 -10.02 -19.17
CA HIS A 82 1.71 -10.96 -18.46
C HIS A 82 0.84 -12.03 -17.76
N THR A 83 1.27 -13.29 -17.85
CA THR A 83 0.58 -14.41 -17.20
C THR A 83 1.51 -15.05 -16.17
N PHE A 84 1.04 -15.16 -14.93
CA PHE A 84 1.72 -15.90 -13.88
C PHE A 84 1.46 -17.40 -14.07
N ILE A 85 2.51 -18.18 -14.32
CA ILE A 85 2.39 -19.62 -14.60
C ILE A 85 2.05 -20.37 -13.31
N THR A 86 1.01 -21.20 -13.36
CA THR A 86 0.61 -22.06 -12.24
C THR A 86 1.76 -22.96 -11.78
N GLY A 87 1.96 -23.06 -10.47
CA GLY A 87 3.05 -23.83 -9.86
C GLY A 87 4.37 -23.05 -9.71
N THR A 88 4.46 -21.82 -10.23
CA THR A 88 5.60 -20.93 -9.95
C THR A 88 5.63 -20.61 -8.46
N SER A 89 6.79 -20.76 -7.82
CA SER A 89 6.97 -20.36 -6.43
C SER A 89 6.91 -18.84 -6.28
N CYS A 90 6.11 -18.38 -5.33
CA CYS A 90 5.93 -16.96 -4.99
C CYS A 90 6.22 -16.75 -3.51
N TYR A 91 6.51 -15.50 -3.13
CA TYR A 91 6.80 -15.10 -1.74
C TYR A 91 5.73 -14.14 -1.22
N VAL A 92 5.41 -14.26 0.06
CA VAL A 92 4.58 -13.31 0.83
C VAL A 92 5.42 -12.89 2.04
N THR A 93 5.49 -11.60 2.32
CA THR A 93 6.33 -11.00 3.38
C THR A 93 5.54 -10.03 4.23
#